data_AF-A0A6A7LWS9-F1
#
_entry.id   AF-A0A6A7LWS9-F1
#
_cell.length_a   1.000
_cell.length_b   1.000
_cell.length_c   1.000
_cell.angle_alpha   90.00
_cell.angle_beta   90.00
_cell.angle_gamma   90.00
#
_symmetry.space_group_name_H-M   'P 1'
#
loop_
_entity.id
_entity.type
_entity.pdbx_description
1 polymer ?
#
loop_
_entity_poly.entity_id
_entity_poly.type
_entity_poly.pdbx_seq_one_letter_code
_entity_poly.pdbx_strand_id
1 'polypeptide(L)'
;MVISVPCRAAALTLVTACDGFRAGYVSAGGAPVATARGIDQAYAEHDACLARSATERALAGASVHARAQALALICSSYTDRLITASSHDDAAVASAIRDDTEFRALGVVLTTLIAN
;
A
#
# COMPACT_ATOMS: atom_id res chain seq x y z
N MET A 1 16.87 3.69 1.70
CA MET A 1 17.45 4.10 0.40
C MET A 1 16.37 3.90 -0.66
N VAL A 2 15.77 4.99 -1.16
CA VAL A 2 14.67 4.94 -2.13
C VAL A 2 15.27 4.68 -3.51
N ILE A 3 15.03 3.49 -4.07
CA ILE A 3 15.54 3.15 -5.41
C ILE A 3 14.54 3.64 -6.45
N SER A 4 14.79 4.83 -6.97
CA SER A 4 14.07 5.41 -8.11
C SER A 4 14.60 4.81 -9.42
N VAL A 5 13.80 3.98 -10.08
CA VAL A 5 14.11 3.44 -11.41
C VAL A 5 13.66 4.46 -12.48
N PRO A 6 14.56 5.02 -13.31
CA PRO A 6 14.16 5.97 -14.34
C PRO A 6 13.65 5.23 -15.58
N CYS A 7 12.39 5.48 -15.90
CA CYS A 7 11.74 5.05 -17.13
C CYS A 7 12.35 5.79 -18.34
N ARG A 8 13.21 5.13 -19.12
CA ARG A 8 13.73 5.67 -20.39
C ARG A 8 12.82 5.29 -21.56
N ALA A 9 12.02 6.29 -21.96
CA ALA A 9 11.60 6.68 -23.31
C ALA A 9 11.15 5.62 -24.34
N ALA A 10 9.88 5.71 -24.78
CA ALA A 10 9.53 6.13 -26.15
C ALA A 10 8.00 6.30 -26.35
N ALA A 11 7.59 7.56 -26.57
CA ALA A 11 6.52 8.10 -27.44
C ALA A 11 5.15 7.38 -27.59
N LEU A 12 4.07 7.97 -27.03
CA LEU A 12 2.98 8.70 -27.73
C LEU A 12 1.72 8.85 -26.85
N THR A 13 1.42 10.10 -26.48
CA THR A 13 0.11 10.73 -26.16
C THR A 13 -0.94 10.02 -25.28
N LEU A 14 -1.32 10.73 -24.19
CA LEU A 14 -2.48 10.59 -23.30
C LEU A 14 -2.34 9.66 -22.07
N VAL A 15 -1.61 10.12 -21.04
CA VAL A 15 -2.09 10.08 -19.63
C VAL A 15 -1.42 11.25 -18.89
N THR A 16 -2.23 12.24 -18.49
CA THR A 16 -1.89 13.19 -17.44
C THR A 16 -1.87 12.44 -16.09
N ALA A 17 -0.85 12.72 -15.26
CA ALA A 17 -0.61 12.19 -13.91
C ALA A 17 0.05 10.79 -13.81
N CYS A 18 1.31 10.70 -14.25
CA CYS A 18 2.28 9.76 -13.64
C CYS A 18 3.14 10.45 -12.57
N ASP A 19 2.72 11.63 -12.07
CA ASP A 19 3.35 12.28 -10.93
C ASP A 19 2.77 11.68 -9.65
N GLY A 20 3.51 10.78 -9.03
CA GLY A 20 3.32 10.44 -7.62
C GLY A 20 3.12 8.97 -7.26
N PHE A 21 3.20 8.03 -8.22
CA PHE A 21 3.02 6.62 -7.87
C PHE A 21 4.31 6.02 -7.29
N ARG A 22 4.46 6.08 -5.96
CA ARG A 22 5.48 5.33 -5.22
C ARG A 22 4.84 4.08 -4.62
N ALA A 23 4.63 3.06 -5.44
CA ALA A 23 4.51 1.69 -4.94
C ALA A 23 5.90 1.28 -4.43
N GLY A 24 6.21 1.64 -3.18
CA GLY A 24 7.50 1.41 -2.56
C GLY A 24 7.31 0.61 -1.29
N TYR A 25 7.81 -0.61 -1.26
CA TYR A 25 8.14 -1.25 0.01
C TYR A 25 9.17 -0.36 0.70
N VAL A 26 8.92 0.01 1.96
CA VAL A 26 9.95 0.67 2.77
C VAL A 26 11.02 -0.38 3.05
N SER A 27 11.98 -0.51 2.13
CA SER A 27 13.13 -1.37 2.34
C SER A 27 13.93 -0.77 3.49
N ALA A 28 14.09 -1.55 4.55
CA ALA A 28 14.91 -1.26 5.73
C ALA A 28 16.42 -1.26 5.36
N GLY A 29 16.81 -0.57 4.29
CA GLY A 29 18.14 -0.61 3.72
C GLY A 29 19.18 -0.15 4.74
N GLY A 30 19.96 -1.10 5.25
CA GLY A 30 20.97 -0.90 6.29
C GLY A 30 20.46 -1.04 7.73
N ALA A 31 19.18 -1.33 7.95
CA ALA A 31 18.63 -1.56 9.29
C ALA A 31 19.09 -2.92 9.85
N PRO A 32 19.16 -3.06 11.19
CA PRO A 32 19.37 -4.36 11.81
C PRO A 32 18.36 -5.40 11.32
N VAL A 33 18.78 -6.66 11.16
CA VAL A 33 17.93 -7.77 10.69
C VAL A 33 16.63 -7.90 11.51
N ALA A 34 16.69 -7.62 12.82
CA ALA A 34 15.52 -7.63 13.69
C ALA A 34 14.48 -6.55 13.29
N THR A 35 14.93 -5.35 12.94
CA THR A 35 14.08 -4.26 12.45
C THR A 35 13.45 -4.63 11.11
N ALA A 36 14.23 -5.17 10.17
CA ALA A 36 13.71 -5.64 8.88
C ALA A 36 12.62 -6.71 9.07
N ARG A 37 12.88 -7.71 9.92
CA ARG A 37 11.90 -8.77 10.22
C ARG A 37 10.63 -8.24 10.87
N GLY A 38 10.74 -7.22 11.72
CA GLY A 38 9.58 -6.55 12.34
C GLY A 38 8.72 -5.81 11.33
N ILE A 39 9.35 -5.12 10.37
CA ILE A 39 8.65 -4.43 9.27
C ILE A 39 7.96 -5.45 8.35
N ASP A 40 8.63 -6.53 7.99
CA ASP A 40 8.06 -7.61 7.17
C ASP A 40 6.84 -8.24 7.84
N GLN A 41 6.91 -8.48 9.16
CA GLN A 41 5.77 -8.99 9.93
C GLN A 41 4.61 -7.99 9.95
N ALA A 42 4.88 -6.70 10.16
CA ALA A 42 3.85 -5.66 10.15
C ALA A 42 3.14 -5.59 8.78
N TYR A 43 3.88 -5.72 7.68
CA TYR A 43 3.31 -5.84 6.33
C TYR A 43 2.46 -7.09 6.17
N ALA A 44 2.93 -8.25 6.61
CA ALA A 44 2.17 -9.50 6.51
C ALA A 44 0.85 -9.45 7.29
N GLU A 45 0.85 -8.87 8.50
CA GLU A 45 -0.37 -8.69 9.31
C GLU A 45 -1.36 -7.73 8.64
N HIS A 46 -0.86 -6.63 8.09
CA HIS A 46 -1.64 -5.65 7.34
C HIS A 46 -2.30 -6.28 6.09
N ASP A 47 -1.52 -6.98 5.27
CA ASP A 47 -2.02 -7.58 4.03
C ASP A 47 -3.03 -8.69 4.32
N ALA A 48 -2.84 -9.43 5.42
CA ALA A 48 -3.81 -10.40 5.89
C ALA A 48 -5.12 -9.73 6.37
N CYS A 49 -5.07 -8.53 6.95
CA CYS A 49 -6.27 -7.75 7.27
C CYS A 49 -7.03 -7.37 5.99
N LEU A 50 -6.34 -6.83 4.98
CA LEU A 50 -6.96 -6.44 3.71
C LEU A 50 -7.65 -7.64 3.04
N ALA A 51 -6.96 -8.77 2.96
CA ALA A 51 -7.50 -9.99 2.35
C ALA A 51 -8.75 -10.50 3.09
N ARG A 52 -8.74 -10.54 4.43
CA ARG A 52 -9.89 -10.99 5.23
C ARG A 52 -11.08 -10.03 5.16
N SER A 53 -10.82 -8.73 5.03
CA SER A 53 -11.85 -7.69 5.08
C SER A 53 -12.52 -7.45 3.73
N ALA A 54 -11.92 -7.93 2.64
CA ALA A 54 -12.42 -7.83 1.27
C ALA A 54 -13.57 -8.81 0.98
N THR A 55 -14.66 -8.71 1.74
CA THR A 55 -15.89 -9.49 1.55
C THR A 55 -16.76 -8.90 0.46
N GLU A 56 -17.55 -9.71 -0.25
CA GLU A 56 -18.50 -9.22 -1.28
C GLU A 56 -19.40 -8.08 -0.77
N ARG A 57 -19.84 -8.15 0.49
CA ARG A 57 -20.65 -7.12 1.14
C ARG A 57 -19.88 -5.82 1.38
N ALA A 58 -18.61 -5.89 1.80
CA ALA A 58 -17.75 -4.72 1.95
C ALA A 58 -17.42 -4.06 0.59
N LEU A 59 -17.73 -4.77 -0.49
CA LEU A 59 -17.36 -4.46 -1.86
C LEU A 59 -18.58 -4.13 -2.76
N ALA A 60 -19.80 -4.11 -2.23
CA ALA A 60 -20.99 -3.87 -3.02
C ALA A 60 -21.29 -2.38 -3.25
N GLY A 61 -21.80 -2.04 -4.44
CA GLY A 61 -22.54 -0.79 -4.71
C GLY A 61 -21.75 0.53 -4.74
N ALA A 62 -20.44 0.52 -4.44
CA ALA A 62 -19.57 1.69 -4.47
C ALA A 62 -18.53 1.62 -5.59
N SER A 63 -17.98 2.78 -5.98
CA SER A 63 -16.85 2.83 -6.92
C SER A 63 -15.66 2.03 -6.37
N VAL A 64 -14.82 1.51 -7.27
CA VAL A 64 -13.61 0.75 -6.91
C VAL A 64 -12.75 1.52 -5.91
N HIS A 65 -12.59 2.83 -6.12
CA HIS A 65 -11.80 3.68 -5.24
C HIS A 65 -12.45 3.87 -3.85
N ALA A 66 -13.76 4.10 -3.78
CA ALA A 66 -14.47 4.20 -2.51
C ALA A 66 -14.40 2.88 -1.70
N ARG A 67 -14.43 1.72 -2.38
CA ARG A 67 -14.23 0.41 -1.77
C ARG A 67 -12.81 0.24 -1.22
N ALA A 68 -11.81 0.66 -1.98
CA ALA A 68 -10.41 0.61 -1.54
C ALA A 68 -10.18 1.49 -0.30
N GLN A 69 -10.72 2.70 -0.29
CA GLN A 69 -10.68 3.60 0.87
C GLN A 69 -11.37 2.99 2.09
N ALA A 70 -12.56 2.42 1.92
CA ALA A 70 -13.26 1.74 3.01
C ALA A 70 -12.45 0.55 3.57
N LEU A 71 -11.82 -0.23 2.69
CA LEU A 71 -10.98 -1.36 3.06
C LEU A 71 -9.71 -0.91 3.82
N ALA A 72 -9.06 0.15 3.35
CA ALA A 72 -7.92 0.77 4.03
C ALA A 72 -8.31 1.29 5.41
N LEU A 73 -9.48 1.93 5.54
CA LEU A 73 -9.99 2.43 6.82
C LEU A 73 -10.24 1.30 7.83
N ILE A 74 -10.81 0.18 7.39
CA ILE A 74 -11.02 -1.01 8.24
C ILE A 74 -9.68 -1.52 8.82
N CYS A 75 -8.61 -1.47 8.03
CA CYS A 75 -7.29 -1.95 8.43
C CYS A 75 -6.33 -0.85 8.96
N SER A 76 -6.84 0.35 9.23
CA SER A 76 -6.04 1.52 9.65
C SER A 76 -5.13 1.25 10.85
N SER A 77 -5.58 0.46 11.84
CA SER A 77 -4.75 0.11 12.99
C SER A 77 -3.51 -0.71 12.62
N TYR A 78 -3.56 -1.49 11.53
CA TYR A 78 -2.40 -2.22 11.01
C TYR A 78 -1.45 -1.28 10.25
N THR A 79 -1.99 -0.31 9.52
CA THR A 79 -1.21 0.77 8.89
C THR A 79 -0.46 1.58 9.94
N ASP A 80 -1.09 1.94 11.06
CA ASP A 80 -0.44 2.68 12.14
C ASP A 80 0.71 1.88 12.80
N ARG A 81 0.53 0.56 12.96
CA ARG A 81 1.60 -0.34 13.43
C ARG A 81 2.75 -0.39 12.45
N LEU A 82 2.46 -0.47 11.16
CA LEU A 82 3.47 -0.48 10.11
C LEU A 82 4.24 0.85 10.07
N ILE A 83 3.55 1.99 10.21
CA ILE A 83 4.18 3.31 10.36
C ILE A 83 5.08 3.33 11.59
N THR A 84 4.61 2.85 12.74
CA THR A 84 5.40 2.81 13.98
C THR A 84 6.66 1.95 13.82
N ALA A 85 6.56 0.81 13.14
CA ALA A 85 7.68 -0.10 12.90
C ALA A 85 8.71 0.45 11.90
N SER A 86 8.29 1.34 10.99
CA SER A 86 9.09 1.73 9.82
C SER A 86 9.60 3.16 9.86
N SER A 87 8.78 4.10 10.34
CA SER A 87 9.02 5.53 10.11
C SER A 87 10.13 6.12 10.97
N HIS A 88 10.38 5.64 12.19
CA HIS A 88 11.33 6.28 13.12
C HIS A 88 11.12 7.81 13.20
N ASP A 89 9.85 8.25 13.23
CA ASP A 89 9.40 9.66 13.16
C ASP A 89 9.63 10.37 11.81
N ASP A 90 10.04 9.66 10.76
CA ASP A 90 10.10 10.17 9.38
C ASP A 90 8.68 10.28 8.77
N ALA A 91 8.21 11.53 8.66
CA ALA A 91 6.91 11.85 8.08
C ALA A 91 6.78 11.43 6.59
N ALA A 92 7.86 11.42 5.83
CA ALA A 92 7.84 10.99 4.43
C ALA A 92 7.66 9.47 4.32
N VAL A 93 8.28 8.70 5.23
CA VAL A 93 8.06 7.24 5.32
C VAL A 93 6.62 6.95 5.75
N ALA A 94 6.10 7.68 6.76
CA ALA A 94 4.72 7.52 7.19
C ALA A 94 3.72 7.83 6.07
N SER A 95 3.95 8.88 5.28
CA SER A 95 3.13 9.22 4.11
C SER A 95 3.18 8.12 3.05
N ALA A 96 4.37 7.64 2.70
CA ALA A 96 4.54 6.59 1.70
C ALA A 96 3.84 5.28 2.10
N ILE A 97 3.81 4.94 3.40
CA ILE A 97 3.08 3.76 3.89
C ILE A 97 1.57 3.92 3.75
N ARG A 98 1.03 5.13 3.93
CA ARG A 98 -0.41 5.39 3.71
C ARG A 98 -0.76 5.26 2.24
N ASP A 99 0.06 5.83 1.35
CA ASP A 99 -0.12 5.71 -0.10
C ASP A 99 -0.04 4.24 -0.56
N ASP A 100 0.93 3.47 -0.03
CA ASP A 100 1.07 2.03 -0.30
C ASP A 100 -0.13 1.24 0.24
N THR A 101 -0.67 1.60 1.40
CA THR A 101 -1.89 0.99 1.97
C THR A 101 -3.08 1.16 1.02
N GLU A 102 -3.32 2.38 0.54
CA GLU A 102 -4.40 2.66 -0.40
C GLU A 102 -4.23 1.88 -1.71
N PHE A 103 -3.00 1.79 -2.20
CA PHE A 103 -2.70 1.03 -3.41
C PHE A 103 -2.92 -0.48 -3.24
N ARG A 104 -2.49 -1.06 -2.13
CA ARG A 104 -2.74 -2.48 -1.82
C ARG A 104 -4.22 -2.76 -1.68
N ALA A 105 -4.95 -1.89 -0.98
CA ALA A 105 -6.40 -2.03 -0.84
C ALA A 105 -7.08 -1.99 -2.22
N LEU A 106 -6.66 -1.11 -3.12
CA LEU A 106 -7.12 -1.07 -4.51
C LEU A 106 -6.84 -2.40 -5.25
N GLY A 107 -5.63 -2.93 -5.12
CA GLY A 107 -5.24 -4.21 -5.72
C GLY A 107 -6.12 -5.37 -5.24
N VAL A 108 -6.41 -5.43 -3.95
CA VAL A 108 -7.32 -6.44 -3.38
C VAL A 108 -8.73 -6.30 -3.95
N VAL A 109 -9.29 -5.09 -3.97
CA VAL A 109 -10.62 -4.82 -4.55
C VAL A 109 -10.72 -5.29 -6.00
N LEU A 110 -9.71 -4.95 -6.82
CA LEU A 110 -9.66 -5.33 -8.24
C LEU A 110 -9.54 -6.85 -8.41
N THR A 111 -8.71 -7.50 -7.60
CA THR A 111 -8.53 -8.96 -7.64
C THR A 111 -9.84 -9.67 -7.29
N THR A 112 -10.53 -9.23 -6.23
CA THR A 112 -11.82 -9.80 -5.83
C THR A 112 -12.92 -9.56 -6.87
N LEU A 113 -12.86 -8.46 -7.64
CA LEU A 113 -13.80 -8.20 -8.73
C LEU A 113 -13.60 -9.10 -9.95
N ILE A 114 -12.36 -9.53 -10.22
CA ILE A 114 -12.06 -10.41 -11.35
C ILE A 114 -12.36 -11.87 -11.00
N ALA A 115 -12.26 -12.23 -9.72
CA ALA A 115 -12.50 -13.59 -9.23
C ALA A 115 -13.99 -13.97 -9.08
N ASN A 116 -14.90 -12.98 -9.12
CA ASN A 116 -16.37 -13.16 -9.01
C ASN A 116 -17.06 -12.82 -10.33
#